data_AF-A0A923R6M2-F1
#
_entry.id   AF-A0A923R6M2-F1
#
_cell.length_a   1.000
_cell.length_b   1.000
_cell.length_c   1.000
_cell.angle_alpha   90.00
_cell.angle_beta   90.00
_cell.angle_gamma   90.00
#
_symmetry.space_group_name_H-M   'P 1'
#
loop_
_entity.id
_entity.type
_entity.pdbx_description
1 polymer ?
#
loop_
_entity_poly.entity_id
_entity_poly.type
_entity_poly.pdbx_seq_one_letter_code
_entity_poly.pdbx_strand_id
1 'polypeptide(L)'
;MKYQTLAVLLIYVGMASSPKAQAESAINTWKDEGRKILYFVPNPVVSTKAFSLKTGDFDFDTQLDVSFSYTENNPETAPALEKLRRENPDYRISRALLNASGDIHVRIPSLQIDEDLTPLPGMEGPYLNKTYYLNRNQASALKGAYLRPQFISVSGKVGFVRSMTKQLEYLEMGPEVCVRLFSKGPSLFSVLSNFTGEVHKLEHLTVKHPSTLESIKSSILAGCIDETVFIGIRTFEDLFSVTLSSKIRVPKIFGETVEKVSEEATEEFHAYQVKEGMYE
;
A
#
# COMPACT_ATOMS: atom_id res chain seq x y z
N MET A 1 56.00 39.88 21.17
CA MET A 1 55.15 40.41 20.07
C MET A 1 55.55 39.75 18.77
N LYS A 2 54.62 38.98 18.19
CA LYS A 2 54.33 38.78 16.76
C LYS A 2 53.88 37.34 16.53
N TYR A 3 52.59 37.22 16.26
CA TYR A 3 51.90 36.04 15.77
C TYR A 3 52.39 35.72 14.36
N GLN A 4 52.67 34.46 14.07
CA GLN A 4 52.52 33.92 12.72
C GLN A 4 51.78 32.60 12.79
N THR A 5 50.54 32.69 12.34
CA THR A 5 49.59 31.66 11.99
C THR A 5 50.22 30.74 10.95
N LEU A 6 50.33 29.44 11.24
CA LEU A 6 50.60 28.42 10.22
C LEU A 6 49.43 27.45 10.20
N ALA A 7 48.80 27.41 9.04
CA ALA A 7 47.63 26.61 8.74
C ALA A 7 47.99 25.13 8.58
N VAL A 8 47.19 24.30 9.25
CA VAL A 8 46.49 23.10 8.74
C VAL A 8 47.23 22.24 7.69
N LEU A 9 47.64 21.04 8.11
CA LEU A 9 47.28 19.81 7.39
C LEU A 9 47.27 18.63 8.38
N LEU A 10 46.14 18.44 9.06
CA LEU A 10 45.83 17.20 9.78
C LEU A 10 45.50 16.13 8.74
N ILE A 11 46.46 15.23 8.48
CA ILE A 11 46.20 13.99 7.74
C ILE A 11 45.30 13.14 8.64
N TYR A 12 44.02 13.08 8.27
CA TYR A 12 43.02 12.22 8.87
C TYR A 12 43.42 10.76 8.69
N VAL A 13 43.96 10.15 9.74
CA VAL A 13 43.83 8.71 9.98
C VAL A 13 42.52 8.54 10.74
N GLY A 14 41.45 8.33 9.98
CA GLY A 14 40.12 8.04 10.49
C GLY A 14 39.52 6.91 9.68
N MET A 15 39.85 5.67 10.05
CA MET A 15 39.05 4.51 9.68
C MET A 15 37.70 4.61 10.40
N ALA A 16 36.72 5.18 9.71
CA ALA A 16 35.30 5.10 10.00
C ALA A 16 34.63 5.55 8.69
N SER A 17 33.80 4.81 8.01
CA SER A 17 33.00 3.64 8.33
C SER A 17 32.66 3.01 6.97
N SER A 18 32.57 1.69 6.90
CA SER A 18 31.87 1.06 5.77
C SER A 18 30.48 1.69 5.72
N PRO A 19 30.06 2.29 4.59
CA PRO A 19 28.65 2.50 4.41
C PRO A 19 28.09 1.12 4.09
N LYS A 20 27.68 0.39 5.14
CA LYS A 20 26.43 -0.35 5.07
C LYS A 20 25.32 0.68 4.90
N ALA A 21 25.27 1.32 3.74
CA ALA A 21 24.02 1.70 3.15
C ALA A 21 23.41 0.38 2.65
N GLN A 22 22.92 -0.43 3.59
CA GLN A 22 21.67 -1.11 3.31
C GLN A 22 20.74 0.05 2.99
N ALA A 23 20.52 0.28 1.70
CA ALA A 23 19.47 1.18 1.27
C ALA A 23 18.24 0.76 2.07
N GLU A 24 17.72 1.63 2.92
CA GLU A 24 16.34 1.53 3.35
C GLU A 24 15.57 1.47 2.04
N SER A 25 15.20 0.28 1.60
CA SER A 25 14.37 0.09 0.43
C SER A 25 13.06 0.76 0.79
N ALA A 26 12.84 1.96 0.27
CA ALA A 26 11.61 2.68 0.49
C ALA A 26 10.48 1.79 -0.04
N ILE A 27 9.68 1.25 0.88
CA ILE A 27 8.46 0.56 0.50
C ILE A 27 7.56 1.62 -0.12
N ASN A 28 7.24 1.46 -1.39
CA ASN A 28 6.28 2.34 -2.04
C ASN A 28 4.87 2.04 -1.49
N THR A 29 4.13 3.12 -1.20
CA THR A 29 2.84 3.04 -0.52
C THR A 29 1.80 3.94 -1.17
N TRP A 30 0.55 3.47 -1.15
CA TRP A 30 -0.61 4.19 -1.68
C TRP A 30 -1.77 4.11 -0.69
N LYS A 31 -2.47 5.22 -0.49
CA LYS A 31 -3.55 5.32 0.50
C LYS A 31 -4.91 5.39 -0.18
N ASP A 32 -5.80 4.50 0.24
CA ASP A 32 -7.22 4.51 -0.08
C ASP A 32 -7.96 5.12 1.12
N GLU A 33 -8.24 6.42 1.05
CA GLU A 33 -8.73 7.22 2.17
C GLU A 33 -10.14 6.80 2.61
N GLY A 34 -11.03 6.51 1.67
CA GLY A 34 -12.42 6.13 1.98
C GLY A 34 -12.55 4.72 2.54
N ARG A 35 -11.67 3.77 2.15
CA ARG A 35 -11.65 2.43 2.74
C ARG A 35 -10.70 2.30 3.93
N LYS A 36 -9.90 3.34 4.21
CA LYS A 36 -8.79 3.32 5.16
C LYS A 36 -7.87 2.12 4.94
N ILE A 37 -7.46 1.92 3.68
CA ILE A 37 -6.49 0.86 3.31
C ILE A 37 -5.20 1.51 2.87
N LEU A 38 -4.08 1.06 3.41
CA LEU A 38 -2.76 1.45 2.94
C LEU A 38 -2.15 0.27 2.18
N TYR A 39 -1.96 0.47 0.88
CA TYR A 39 -1.34 -0.50 -0.01
C TYR A 39 0.17 -0.35 0.02
N PHE A 40 0.90 -1.46 0.02
CA PHE A 40 2.35 -1.46 0.01
C PHE A 40 2.93 -2.55 -0.89
N VAL A 41 4.13 -2.32 -1.41
CA VAL A 41 4.90 -3.32 -2.17
C VAL A 41 5.99 -3.91 -1.27
N PRO A 42 5.99 -5.23 -1.01
CA PRO A 42 7.08 -5.89 -0.30
C PRO A 42 8.43 -5.70 -1.01
N ASN A 43 9.54 -5.90 -0.31
CA ASN A 43 10.82 -5.93 -0.99
C ASN A 43 10.94 -7.18 -1.87
N PRO A 44 11.46 -7.04 -3.10
CA PRO A 44 11.67 -8.18 -3.97
C PRO A 44 12.76 -9.12 -3.40
N VAL A 45 12.57 -10.42 -3.57
CA VAL A 45 13.51 -11.47 -3.13
C VAL A 45 13.89 -12.32 -4.33
N VAL A 46 15.19 -12.51 -4.52
CA VAL A 46 15.75 -13.52 -5.44
C VAL A 46 16.23 -14.71 -4.59
N SER A 47 15.56 -15.85 -4.73
CA SER A 47 15.96 -17.13 -4.16
C SER A 47 16.59 -17.99 -5.25
N THR A 48 17.55 -18.82 -4.87
CA THR A 48 18.31 -19.64 -5.80
C THR A 48 18.55 -21.01 -5.21
N LYS A 49 18.40 -22.07 -6.00
CA LYS A 49 18.71 -23.43 -5.57
C LYS A 49 19.58 -24.10 -6.62
N ALA A 50 20.64 -24.76 -6.18
CA ALA A 50 21.55 -25.48 -7.04
C ALA A 50 21.59 -26.96 -6.64
N PHE A 51 21.38 -27.85 -7.60
CA PHE A 51 21.32 -29.29 -7.40
C PHE A 51 22.33 -30.00 -8.29
N SER A 52 23.10 -30.93 -7.74
CA SER A 52 23.95 -31.80 -8.55
C SER A 52 23.10 -32.84 -9.28
N LEU A 53 23.23 -32.92 -10.60
CA LEU A 53 22.53 -33.92 -11.39
C LEU A 53 23.27 -35.26 -11.31
N LYS A 54 22.58 -36.31 -10.85
CA LYS A 54 23.10 -37.68 -10.79
C LYS A 54 22.68 -38.45 -12.05
N THR A 55 23.25 -38.14 -13.20
CA THR A 55 22.99 -38.93 -14.42
C THR A 55 24.26 -39.15 -15.20
N GLY A 56 24.53 -40.42 -15.54
CA GLY A 56 25.79 -40.89 -16.13
C GLY A 56 25.99 -40.62 -17.62
N ASP A 57 25.09 -39.91 -18.30
CA ASP A 57 25.13 -39.75 -19.77
C ASP A 57 24.60 -38.40 -20.31
N PHE A 58 24.72 -37.29 -19.57
CA PHE A 58 24.31 -35.96 -20.09
C PHE A 58 25.41 -34.91 -19.95
N ASP A 59 25.46 -33.96 -20.90
CA ASP A 59 26.37 -32.81 -20.97
C ASP A 59 26.22 -31.78 -19.82
N PHE A 60 25.44 -32.10 -18.78
CA PHE A 60 25.04 -31.20 -17.70
C PHE A 60 25.25 -31.84 -16.32
N ASP A 61 25.97 -31.11 -15.45
CA ASP A 61 26.37 -31.56 -14.10
C ASP A 61 25.50 -30.94 -13.00
N THR A 62 24.89 -29.78 -13.25
CA THR A 62 24.20 -29.01 -12.22
C THR A 62 22.95 -28.33 -12.77
N GLN A 63 21.87 -28.38 -12.01
CA GLN A 63 20.68 -27.56 -12.23
C GLN A 63 20.74 -26.34 -11.29
N LEU A 64 20.48 -25.15 -11.83
CA LEU A 64 20.35 -23.91 -11.08
C LEU A 64 18.94 -23.34 -11.30
N ASP A 65 18.14 -23.30 -10.23
CA ASP A 65 16.85 -22.63 -10.22
C ASP A 65 17.01 -21.22 -9.66
N VAL A 66 16.51 -20.22 -10.39
CA VAL A 66 16.46 -18.81 -10.00
C VAL A 66 15.00 -18.40 -9.90
N SER A 67 14.58 -18.05 -8.68
CA SER A 67 13.22 -17.63 -8.37
C SER A 67 13.20 -16.18 -7.91
N PHE A 68 12.31 -15.37 -8.48
CA PHE A 68 12.04 -14.01 -8.04
C PHE A 68 10.61 -13.93 -7.50
N SER A 69 10.43 -13.33 -6.32
CA SER A 69 9.11 -13.13 -5.74
C SER A 69 9.04 -11.91 -4.83
N TYR A 70 7.84 -11.35 -4.70
CA TYR A 70 7.50 -10.43 -3.63
C TYR A 70 6.83 -11.23 -2.51
N THR A 71 7.46 -11.26 -1.33
CA THR A 71 6.94 -12.02 -0.18
C THR A 71 6.93 -11.16 1.08
N GLU A 72 5.84 -11.22 1.82
CA GLU A 72 5.70 -10.55 3.12
C GLU A 72 6.60 -11.21 4.19
N ASN A 73 6.95 -12.48 3.98
CA ASN A 73 7.81 -13.25 4.87
C ASN A 73 9.31 -12.92 4.70
N ASN A 74 9.65 -11.93 3.87
CA ASN A 74 11.02 -11.47 3.74
C ASN A 74 11.47 -10.80 5.06
N PRO A 75 12.56 -11.25 5.71
CA PRO A 75 13.07 -10.64 6.94
C PRO A 75 13.44 -9.16 6.76
N GLU A 76 13.71 -8.70 5.54
CA GLU A 76 13.94 -7.28 5.24
C GLU A 76 12.63 -6.47 5.13
N THR A 77 11.51 -7.11 4.83
CA THR A 77 10.19 -6.45 4.75
C THR A 77 9.54 -6.28 6.12
N ALA A 78 9.74 -7.23 7.04
CA ALA A 78 9.05 -7.23 8.34
C ALA A 78 9.29 -5.95 9.18
N PRO A 79 10.52 -5.43 9.35
CA PRO A 79 10.75 -4.20 10.11
C PRO A 79 10.08 -2.97 9.49
N ALA A 80 10.08 -2.89 8.16
CA ALA A 80 9.47 -1.79 7.43
C ALA A 80 7.93 -1.85 7.49
N LEU A 81 7.35 -3.05 7.45
CA LEU A 81 5.91 -3.25 7.66
C LEU A 81 5.47 -2.85 9.08
N GLU A 82 6.25 -3.20 10.11
CA GLU A 82 5.98 -2.78 11.49
C GLU A 82 6.10 -1.26 11.68
N LYS A 83 7.07 -0.61 11.03
CA LYS A 83 7.14 0.86 11.00
C LYS A 83 5.90 1.45 10.35
N LEU A 84 5.48 0.91 9.21
CA LEU A 84 4.31 1.38 8.45
C LEU A 84 3.01 1.26 9.24
N ARG A 85 2.84 0.17 10.03
CA ARG A 85 1.73 -0.02 10.97
C ARG A 85 1.69 1.04 12.06
N ARG A 86 2.85 1.35 12.65
CA ARG A 86 2.95 2.36 13.72
C ARG A 86 2.65 3.77 13.22
N GLU A 87 3.07 4.09 11.99
CA GLU A 87 2.86 5.40 11.38
C GLU A 87 1.43 5.60 10.86
N ASN A 88 0.68 4.51 10.61
CA ASN A 88 -0.68 4.56 10.04
C ASN A 88 -1.65 3.66 10.83
N PRO A 89 -1.90 3.94 12.12
CA PRO A 89 -2.69 3.06 13.00
C PRO A 89 -4.16 2.93 12.57
N ASP A 90 -4.70 3.95 11.90
CA ASP A 90 -6.10 3.97 11.44
C ASP A 90 -6.31 3.23 10.11
N TYR A 91 -5.24 2.70 9.51
CA TYR A 91 -5.28 2.05 8.20
C TYR A 91 -5.11 0.55 8.31
N ARG A 92 -5.94 -0.19 7.58
CA ARG A 92 -5.68 -1.59 7.28
C ARG A 92 -4.56 -1.67 6.24
N ILE A 93 -3.46 -2.32 6.59
CA ILE A 93 -2.38 -2.54 5.62
C ILE A 93 -2.69 -3.74 4.73
N SER A 94 -2.49 -3.58 3.43
CA SER A 94 -2.72 -4.64 2.45
C SER A 94 -1.64 -4.61 1.39
N ARG A 95 -1.20 -5.77 0.91
CA ARG A 95 -0.23 -5.84 -0.17
C ARG A 95 -0.83 -5.31 -1.49
N ALA A 96 -0.01 -4.59 -2.25
CA ALA A 96 -0.31 -4.21 -3.63
C ALA A 96 -0.09 -5.41 -4.55
N LEU A 97 -1.06 -5.64 -5.45
CA LEU A 97 -0.92 -6.60 -6.54
C LEU A 97 -0.23 -5.87 -7.68
N LEU A 98 0.97 -6.33 -8.02
CA LEU A 98 1.77 -5.80 -9.11
C LEU A 98 1.52 -6.61 -10.37
N ASN A 99 1.67 -5.96 -11.51
CA ASN A 99 1.73 -6.55 -12.83
C ASN A 99 3.12 -6.28 -13.42
N ALA A 100 3.63 -7.18 -14.24
CA ALA A 100 4.83 -6.87 -14.99
C ALA A 100 4.54 -5.78 -16.04
N SER A 101 5.47 -4.84 -16.19
CA SER A 101 5.37 -3.70 -17.10
C SER A 101 6.54 -3.68 -18.10
N GLY A 102 6.89 -4.86 -18.62
CA GLY A 102 7.98 -5.07 -19.55
C GLY A 102 8.70 -6.39 -19.30
N ASP A 103 9.81 -6.59 -20.00
CA ASP A 103 10.67 -7.75 -19.81
C ASP A 103 11.42 -7.67 -18.46
N ILE A 104 11.72 -8.85 -17.92
CA ILE A 104 12.53 -9.04 -16.71
C ILE A 104 13.92 -9.45 -17.14
N HIS A 105 14.90 -8.65 -16.77
CA HIS A 105 16.30 -8.88 -17.07
C HIS A 105 16.96 -9.73 -15.97
N VAL A 106 17.57 -10.85 -16.34
CA VAL A 106 18.33 -11.73 -15.44
C VAL A 106 19.79 -11.75 -15.86
N ARG A 107 20.66 -11.46 -14.90
CA ARG A 107 22.11 -11.44 -15.12
C ARG A 107 22.85 -12.29 -14.10
N ILE A 108 23.66 -13.21 -14.62
CA ILE A 108 24.51 -14.14 -13.86
C ILE A 108 25.94 -14.09 -14.43
N PRO A 109 26.77 -13.13 -13.98
CA PRO A 109 28.03 -12.82 -14.66
C PRO A 109 29.03 -13.99 -14.74
N SER A 110 29.13 -14.85 -13.73
CA SER A 110 30.09 -15.98 -13.78
C SER A 110 29.68 -17.09 -14.74
N LEU A 111 28.40 -17.13 -15.13
CA LEU A 111 27.88 -18.07 -16.11
C LEU A 111 27.75 -17.45 -17.51
N GLN A 112 28.11 -16.16 -17.64
CA GLN A 112 27.89 -15.36 -18.86
C GLN A 112 26.42 -15.36 -19.32
N ILE A 113 25.50 -15.41 -18.35
CA ILE A 113 24.06 -15.31 -18.62
C ILE A 113 23.67 -13.85 -18.45
N ASP A 114 23.03 -13.34 -19.49
CA ASP A 114 22.52 -11.99 -19.62
C ASP A 114 21.32 -12.09 -20.56
N GLU A 115 20.12 -12.23 -20.00
CA GLU A 115 18.90 -12.55 -20.75
C GLU A 115 17.71 -11.69 -20.32
N ASP A 116 16.85 -11.37 -21.29
CA ASP A 116 15.55 -10.76 -21.08
C ASP A 116 14.46 -11.83 -21.13
N LEU A 117 13.62 -11.86 -20.11
CA LEU A 117 12.54 -12.82 -19.92
C LEU A 117 11.21 -12.09 -19.98
N THR A 118 10.40 -12.42 -20.97
CA THR A 118 9.05 -11.87 -21.09
C THR A 118 8.12 -12.59 -20.10
N PRO A 119 7.49 -11.87 -19.15
CA PRO A 119 6.57 -12.45 -18.19
C PRO A 119 5.28 -12.91 -18.89
N LEU A 120 4.65 -13.94 -18.33
CA LEU A 120 3.39 -14.45 -18.86
C LEU A 120 2.28 -13.37 -18.73
N PRO A 121 1.54 -13.07 -19.80
CA PRO A 121 0.48 -12.06 -19.75
C PRO A 121 -0.65 -12.49 -18.81
N GLY A 122 -1.14 -11.55 -18.00
CA GLY A 122 -2.28 -11.75 -17.11
C GLY A 122 -1.98 -12.46 -15.79
N MET A 123 -0.71 -12.76 -15.49
CA MET A 123 -0.33 -13.23 -14.16
C MET A 123 -0.06 -12.05 -13.22
N GLU A 124 -0.76 -12.03 -12.08
CA GLU A 124 -0.42 -11.15 -10.95
C GLU A 124 0.99 -11.50 -10.48
N GLY A 125 1.91 -10.54 -10.54
CA GLY A 125 3.36 -10.75 -10.45
C GLY A 125 4.11 -9.51 -10.95
N PRO A 126 5.43 -9.45 -10.77
CA PRO A 126 6.25 -10.53 -11.28
C PRO A 126 6.59 -11.58 -10.24
N TYR A 127 6.34 -12.82 -10.66
CA TYR A 127 6.97 -14.02 -10.11
C TYR A 127 7.74 -14.64 -11.27
N LEU A 128 9.02 -14.89 -11.07
CA LEU A 128 9.85 -15.58 -12.05
C LEU A 128 10.30 -16.89 -11.43
N ASN A 129 10.29 -17.96 -12.21
CA ASN A 129 11.07 -19.15 -11.93
C ASN A 129 11.77 -19.58 -13.22
N LYS A 130 13.10 -19.60 -13.20
CA LYS A 130 13.93 -19.93 -14.35
C LYS A 130 14.95 -20.98 -13.95
N THR A 131 14.96 -22.08 -14.69
CA THR A 131 15.90 -23.18 -14.50
C THR A 131 16.97 -23.15 -15.57
N TYR A 132 18.24 -23.25 -15.15
CA TYR A 132 19.39 -23.39 -16.02
C TYR A 132 20.03 -24.76 -15.81
N TYR A 133 20.33 -25.44 -16.92
CA TYR A 133 21.12 -26.67 -16.92
C TYR A 133 22.57 -26.31 -17.27
N LEU A 134 23.48 -26.56 -16.34
CA LEU A 134 24.86 -26.11 -16.40
C LEU A 134 25.79 -27.28 -16.73
N ASN A 135 26.63 -27.09 -17.74
CA ASN A 135 27.71 -28.04 -18.02
C ASN A 135 28.80 -28.00 -16.94
N ARG A 136 29.76 -28.92 -17.01
CA ARG A 136 30.84 -29.06 -16.02
C ARG A 136 31.63 -27.76 -15.76
N ASN A 137 31.93 -26.99 -16.81
CA ASN A 137 32.67 -25.73 -16.70
C ASN A 137 31.83 -24.66 -15.98
N GLN A 138 30.55 -24.54 -16.35
CA GLN A 138 29.60 -23.62 -15.72
C GLN A 138 29.29 -24.02 -14.27
N ALA A 139 29.16 -25.32 -13.97
CA ALA A 139 28.98 -25.83 -12.62
C ALA A 139 30.17 -25.48 -11.70
N SER A 140 31.41 -25.56 -12.20
CA SER A 140 32.60 -25.13 -11.47
C SER A 140 32.60 -23.62 -11.21
N ALA A 141 32.25 -22.81 -12.22
CA ALA A 141 32.11 -21.36 -12.09
C ALA A 141 31.00 -20.96 -11.09
N LEU A 142 29.89 -21.71 -11.07
CA LEU A 142 28.82 -21.53 -10.09
C LEU A 142 29.30 -21.79 -8.67
N LYS A 143 30.00 -22.91 -8.40
CA LYS A 143 30.48 -23.25 -7.05
C LYS A 143 31.33 -22.15 -6.43
N GLY A 144 32.24 -21.55 -7.20
CA GLY A 144 33.08 -20.44 -6.74
C GLY A 144 32.32 -19.13 -6.54
N ALA A 145 31.27 -18.89 -7.33
CA ALA A 145 30.51 -17.65 -7.31
C ALA A 145 29.33 -17.66 -6.34
N TYR A 146 28.71 -18.82 -6.09
CA TYR A 146 27.57 -19.00 -5.17
C TYR A 146 27.90 -18.59 -3.72
N LEU A 147 29.19 -18.63 -3.35
CA LEU A 147 29.67 -18.18 -2.04
C LEU A 147 29.74 -16.65 -1.92
N ARG A 148 29.65 -15.92 -3.03
CA ARG A 148 29.69 -14.45 -3.06
C ARG A 148 28.27 -13.90 -2.94
N PRO A 149 28.05 -12.86 -2.12
CA PRO A 149 26.75 -12.18 -2.08
C PRO A 149 26.45 -11.55 -3.45
N GLN A 150 25.17 -11.43 -3.79
CA GLN A 150 24.70 -10.68 -4.98
C GLN A 150 25.22 -11.22 -6.32
N PHE A 151 25.50 -12.52 -6.39
CA PHE A 151 26.03 -13.15 -7.59
C PHE A 151 25.01 -13.17 -8.75
N ILE A 152 23.72 -13.27 -8.42
CA ILE A 152 22.62 -13.17 -9.38
C ILE A 152 21.89 -11.85 -9.15
N SER A 153 21.65 -11.11 -10.24
CA SER A 153 20.82 -9.91 -10.24
C SER A 153 19.63 -10.08 -11.16
N VAL A 154 18.46 -9.68 -10.69
CA VAL A 154 17.22 -9.65 -11.46
C VAL A 154 16.69 -8.22 -11.42
N SER A 155 16.34 -7.67 -12.57
CA SER A 155 15.81 -6.31 -12.68
C SER A 155 14.69 -6.21 -13.69
N GLY A 156 13.84 -5.21 -13.57
CA GLY A 156 12.76 -5.01 -14.53
C GLY A 156 11.83 -3.90 -14.10
N LYS A 157 10.65 -3.86 -14.75
CA LYS A 157 9.61 -2.88 -14.47
C LYS A 157 8.33 -3.56 -14.00
N VAL A 158 7.74 -3.02 -12.96
CA VAL A 158 6.44 -3.44 -12.44
C VAL A 158 5.48 -2.28 -12.47
N GLY A 159 4.26 -2.54 -12.90
CA GLY A 159 3.17 -1.58 -12.86
C GLY A 159 2.16 -1.99 -11.81
N PHE A 160 1.45 -1.02 -11.27
CA PHE A 160 0.17 -1.26 -10.62
C PHE A 160 -0.88 -0.34 -11.24
N VAL A 161 -2.09 -0.85 -11.37
CA VAL A 161 -3.27 -0.06 -11.73
C VAL A 161 -4.31 -0.36 -10.67
N ARG A 162 -4.73 0.65 -9.90
CA ARG A 162 -5.69 0.45 -8.82
C ARG A 162 -6.71 1.56 -8.73
N SER A 163 -7.97 1.16 -8.61
CA SER A 163 -9.04 2.07 -8.22
C SER A 163 -8.93 2.36 -6.73
N MET A 164 -8.68 3.63 -6.39
CA MET A 164 -8.60 4.13 -5.03
C MET A 164 -9.69 5.16 -4.80
N THR A 165 -10.08 5.31 -3.54
CA THR A 165 -10.98 6.39 -3.15
C THR A 165 -10.19 7.53 -2.53
N LYS A 166 -10.34 8.73 -3.11
CA LYS A 166 -9.72 9.95 -2.61
C LYS A 166 -10.79 10.83 -1.99
N GLN A 167 -10.53 11.29 -0.78
CA GLN A 167 -11.36 12.27 -0.12
C GLN A 167 -10.99 13.67 -0.65
N LEU A 168 -11.91 14.31 -1.35
CA LEU A 168 -11.71 15.65 -1.94
C LEU A 168 -12.08 16.75 -0.95
N GLU A 169 -13.11 16.50 -0.14
CA GLU A 169 -13.64 17.44 0.82
C GLU A 169 -14.19 16.68 2.03
N TYR A 170 -13.94 17.23 3.22
CA TYR A 170 -14.49 16.75 4.49
C TYR A 170 -14.98 17.96 5.26
N LEU A 171 -16.21 17.90 5.73
CA LEU A 171 -16.73 18.89 6.67
C LEU A 171 -17.39 18.17 7.83
N GLU A 172 -16.87 18.43 9.03
CA GLU A 172 -17.43 17.93 10.28
C GLU A 172 -18.29 19.00 10.94
N MET A 173 -19.41 18.58 11.51
CA MET A 173 -20.30 19.41 12.31
C MET A 173 -20.39 18.86 13.72
N GLY A 174 -20.56 19.75 14.69
CA GLY A 174 -20.77 19.36 16.07
C GLY A 174 -22.16 18.76 16.30
N PRO A 175 -22.34 18.05 17.44
CA PRO A 175 -23.58 17.35 17.78
C PRO A 175 -24.77 18.29 18.02
N GLU A 176 -24.53 19.60 18.16
CA GLU A 176 -25.56 20.62 18.32
C GLU A 176 -26.59 20.67 17.18
N VAL A 177 -26.23 20.17 15.99
CA VAL A 177 -27.18 20.03 14.87
C VAL A 177 -28.35 19.11 15.26
N CYS A 178 -28.09 18.01 15.97
CA CYS A 178 -29.14 17.11 16.43
C CYS A 178 -30.03 17.77 17.50
N VAL A 179 -29.46 18.57 18.40
CA VAL A 179 -30.26 19.32 19.40
C VAL A 179 -31.18 20.32 18.71
N ARG A 180 -30.68 21.05 17.71
CA ARG A 180 -31.48 22.00 16.93
C ARG A 180 -32.58 21.31 16.12
N LEU A 181 -32.29 20.13 15.59
CA LEU A 181 -33.26 19.32 14.84
C LEU A 181 -34.53 19.03 15.66
N PHE A 182 -34.39 18.71 16.96
CA PHE A 182 -35.50 18.40 17.87
C PHE A 182 -36.02 19.61 18.68
N SER A 183 -35.52 20.83 18.41
CA SER A 183 -35.83 22.02 19.22
C SER A 183 -37.32 22.42 19.27
N LYS A 184 -38.11 22.05 18.25
CA LYS A 184 -39.57 22.33 18.18
C LYS A 184 -40.42 21.12 18.58
N GLY A 185 -39.81 20.13 19.21
CA GLY A 185 -40.44 18.89 19.63
C GLY A 185 -40.20 17.72 18.67
N PRO A 186 -40.58 16.51 19.10
CA PRO A 186 -40.21 15.25 18.44
C PRO A 186 -41.15 14.79 17.34
N SER A 187 -42.19 15.55 16.98
CA SER A 187 -43.08 15.14 15.88
C SER A 187 -42.34 15.14 14.55
N LEU A 188 -42.70 14.23 13.64
CA LEU A 188 -42.11 14.13 12.30
C LEU A 188 -42.10 15.49 11.57
N PHE A 189 -43.21 16.22 11.62
CA PHE A 189 -43.34 17.53 10.98
C PHE A 189 -42.43 18.60 11.61
N SER A 190 -42.32 18.64 12.94
CA SER A 190 -41.41 19.56 13.63
C SER A 190 -39.95 19.27 13.25
N VAL A 191 -39.57 18.00 13.22
CA VAL A 191 -38.22 17.55 12.84
C VAL A 191 -37.91 17.89 11.38
N LEU A 192 -38.83 17.60 10.44
CA LEU A 192 -38.66 17.95 9.03
C LEU A 192 -38.58 19.46 8.79
N SER A 193 -39.40 20.25 9.48
CA SER A 193 -39.34 21.71 9.40
C SER A 193 -38.02 22.28 9.93
N ASN A 194 -37.48 21.70 11.01
CA ASN A 194 -36.17 22.11 11.50
C ASN A 194 -35.05 21.63 10.58
N PHE A 195 -35.17 20.44 10.00
CA PHE A 195 -34.21 19.91 9.03
C PHE A 195 -34.07 20.85 7.83
N THR A 196 -35.18 21.29 7.21
CA THR A 196 -35.14 22.23 6.08
C THR A 196 -34.48 23.56 6.48
N GLY A 197 -34.75 24.05 7.68
CA GLY A 197 -34.08 25.24 8.24
C GLY A 197 -32.58 25.06 8.44
N GLU A 198 -32.14 23.90 8.95
CA GLU A 198 -30.71 23.60 9.10
C GLU A 198 -30.06 23.41 7.73
N VAL A 199 -30.70 22.72 6.79
CA VAL A 199 -30.20 22.57 5.40
C VAL A 199 -29.99 23.90 4.72
N HIS A 200 -30.94 24.83 4.83
CA HIS A 200 -30.77 26.16 4.24
C HIS A 200 -29.58 26.90 4.85
N LYS A 201 -29.25 26.69 6.13
CA LYS A 201 -28.03 27.26 6.73
C LYS A 201 -26.76 26.60 6.18
N LEU A 202 -26.81 25.30 5.87
CA LEU A 202 -25.70 24.57 5.27
C LEU A 202 -25.40 25.03 3.83
N GLU A 203 -26.41 25.48 3.08
CA GLU A 203 -26.22 26.04 1.73
C GLU A 203 -25.39 27.34 1.74
N HIS A 204 -25.30 28.02 2.88
CA HIS A 204 -24.41 29.18 3.07
C HIS A 204 -23.00 28.79 3.53
N LEU A 205 -22.74 27.52 3.86
CA LEU A 205 -21.38 27.05 4.08
C LEU A 205 -20.68 26.97 2.73
N THR A 206 -19.42 27.41 2.67
CA THR A 206 -18.60 27.34 1.45
C THR A 206 -18.18 25.89 1.19
N VAL A 207 -19.12 25.08 0.73
CA VAL A 207 -18.90 23.70 0.31
C VAL A 207 -18.55 23.71 -1.17
N LYS A 208 -17.40 23.16 -1.53
CA LYS A 208 -16.92 23.16 -2.93
C LYS A 208 -17.65 22.13 -3.78
N HIS A 209 -18.12 21.05 -3.18
CA HIS A 209 -18.77 19.93 -3.88
C HIS A 209 -20.22 19.72 -3.41
N PRO A 210 -21.22 19.76 -4.32
CA PRO A 210 -22.62 19.51 -3.95
C PRO A 210 -22.86 18.15 -3.27
N SER A 211 -22.07 17.14 -3.64
CA SER A 211 -22.09 15.82 -3.01
C SER A 211 -21.72 15.85 -1.52
N THR A 212 -20.84 16.76 -1.09
CA THR A 212 -20.52 16.93 0.33
C THR A 212 -21.76 17.39 1.08
N LEU A 213 -22.51 18.35 0.53
CA LEU A 213 -23.72 18.86 1.17
C LEU A 213 -24.78 17.76 1.31
N GLU A 214 -25.01 16.96 0.27
CA GLU A 214 -25.93 15.81 0.31
C GLU A 214 -25.47 14.73 1.31
N SER A 215 -24.16 14.53 1.44
CA SER A 215 -23.56 13.65 2.46
C SER A 215 -23.83 14.16 3.88
N ILE A 216 -23.66 15.47 4.14
CA ILE A 216 -24.01 16.08 5.44
C ILE A 216 -25.51 15.87 5.74
N LYS A 217 -26.39 16.17 4.79
CA LYS A 217 -27.85 16.00 4.94
C LYS A 217 -28.19 14.58 5.38
N SER A 218 -27.61 13.61 4.71
CA SER A 218 -27.81 12.18 5.01
C SER A 218 -27.26 11.81 6.38
N SER A 219 -26.06 12.30 6.72
CA SER A 219 -25.42 12.07 8.03
C SER A 219 -26.23 12.66 9.18
N ILE A 220 -26.84 13.84 9.01
CA ILE A 220 -27.74 14.44 10.01
C ILE A 220 -28.92 13.51 10.28
N LEU A 221 -29.62 13.06 9.23
CA LEU A 221 -30.80 12.21 9.42
C LEU A 221 -30.43 10.88 10.07
N ALA A 222 -29.41 10.19 9.55
CA ALA A 222 -28.96 8.90 10.07
C ALA A 222 -28.30 9.00 11.46
N GLY A 223 -27.62 10.11 11.75
CA GLY A 223 -26.89 10.33 12.99
C GLY A 223 -27.75 10.87 14.12
N CYS A 224 -28.75 11.69 13.81
CA CYS A 224 -29.60 12.30 14.83
C CYS A 224 -30.84 11.46 15.15
N ILE A 225 -31.43 10.75 14.18
CA ILE A 225 -32.71 10.06 14.35
C ILE A 225 -32.47 8.59 14.73
N ASP A 226 -33.18 8.11 15.74
CA ASP A 226 -33.22 6.69 16.09
C ASP A 226 -34.19 5.94 15.15
N GLU A 227 -33.69 4.95 14.42
CA GLU A 227 -34.44 4.19 13.39
C GLU A 227 -35.37 3.11 13.98
N THR A 228 -35.41 2.94 15.31
CA THR A 228 -36.24 1.91 15.97
C THR A 228 -37.76 2.16 15.91
N VAL A 229 -38.20 3.12 15.09
CA VAL A 229 -39.59 3.51 14.93
C VAL A 229 -40.31 2.51 14.00
N PHE A 230 -40.66 1.34 14.52
CA PHE A 230 -41.62 0.43 13.88
C PHE A 230 -43.03 1.04 13.99
N ILE A 231 -43.34 2.01 13.12
CA ILE A 231 -44.70 2.55 12.99
C ILE A 231 -45.31 1.99 11.72
N GLY A 232 -46.42 1.26 11.86
CA GLY A 232 -47.23 0.82 10.74
C GLY A 232 -47.97 2.01 10.13
N ILE A 233 -47.33 2.73 9.22
CA ILE A 233 -47.94 3.81 8.45
C ILE A 233 -48.84 3.17 7.38
N ARG A 234 -50.16 3.38 7.45
CA ARG A 234 -51.13 2.84 6.49
C ARG A 234 -51.83 3.97 5.71
N THR A 235 -51.89 5.16 6.30
CA THR A 235 -52.54 6.35 5.76
C THR A 235 -51.66 7.58 5.94
N PHE A 236 -51.99 8.68 5.25
CA PHE A 236 -51.28 9.95 5.44
C PHE A 236 -51.53 10.53 6.84
N GLU A 237 -52.72 10.31 7.43
CA GLU A 237 -53.01 10.80 8.77
C GLU A 237 -52.10 10.18 9.85
N ASP A 238 -51.64 8.95 9.64
CA ASP A 238 -50.73 8.26 10.56
C ASP A 238 -49.41 9.03 10.74
N LEU A 239 -48.97 9.80 9.72
CA LEU A 239 -47.75 10.61 9.78
C LEU A 239 -47.83 11.73 10.83
N PHE A 240 -49.02 12.27 11.13
CA PHE A 240 -49.19 13.30 12.16
C PHE A 240 -48.94 12.77 13.57
N SER A 241 -49.06 11.45 13.74
CA SER A 241 -48.85 10.77 15.03
C SER A 241 -47.43 10.21 15.16
N VAL A 242 -46.59 10.29 14.11
CA VAL A 242 -45.21 9.83 14.16
C VAL A 242 -44.38 10.74 15.05
N THR A 243 -43.84 10.13 16.10
CA THR A 243 -42.86 10.75 17.00
C THR A 243 -41.50 10.12 16.74
N LEU A 244 -40.51 10.97 16.47
CA LEU A 244 -39.13 10.60 16.27
C LEU A 244 -38.35 10.81 17.57
N SER A 245 -37.36 9.95 17.79
CA SER A 245 -36.47 10.04 18.94
C SER A 245 -35.08 10.45 18.48
N SER A 246 -34.40 11.26 19.29
CA SER A 246 -32.97 11.52 19.08
C SER A 246 -32.16 10.32 19.54
N LYS A 247 -31.07 9.98 18.83
CA LYS A 247 -30.09 9.00 19.33
C LYS A 247 -29.50 9.47 20.65
N ILE A 248 -29.38 8.55 21.61
CA ILE A 248 -28.77 8.80 22.94
C ILE A 248 -27.27 9.13 22.79
N ARG A 249 -26.59 8.49 21.84
CA ARG A 249 -25.21 8.79 21.47
C ARG A 249 -25.20 9.30 20.04
N VAL A 250 -25.03 10.60 19.90
CA VAL A 250 -24.91 11.28 18.60
C VAL A 250 -23.54 10.94 18.03
N PRO A 251 -23.45 10.19 16.91
CA PRO A 251 -22.20 10.02 16.20
C PRO A 251 -21.78 11.37 15.60
N LYS A 252 -20.51 11.49 15.21
CA LYS A 252 -20.04 12.67 14.47
C LYS A 252 -20.90 12.86 13.22
N ILE A 253 -21.39 14.08 13.04
CA ILE A 253 -22.09 14.48 11.82
C ILE A 253 -21.03 15.01 10.87
N PHE A 254 -20.96 14.43 9.68
CA PHE A 254 -19.98 14.84 8.69
C PHE A 254 -20.54 14.68 7.28
N GLY A 255 -19.97 15.42 6.35
CA GLY A 255 -20.13 15.15 4.93
C GLY A 255 -18.78 15.04 4.27
N GLU A 256 -18.74 14.20 3.26
CA GLU A 256 -17.56 13.98 2.47
C GLU A 256 -17.91 13.88 0.99
N THR A 257 -17.00 14.40 0.17
CA THR A 257 -16.96 14.05 -1.26
C THR A 257 -15.80 13.12 -1.48
N VAL A 258 -16.14 11.92 -1.94
CA VAL A 258 -15.19 10.87 -2.26
C VAL A 258 -15.24 10.64 -3.77
N GLU A 259 -14.09 10.71 -4.42
CA GLU A 259 -13.94 10.40 -5.83
C GLU A 259 -13.21 9.06 -5.98
N LYS A 260 -13.66 8.25 -6.94
CA LYS A 260 -12.91 7.08 -7.38
C LYS A 260 -11.90 7.53 -8.42
N VAL A 261 -10.64 7.43 -8.10
CA VAL A 261 -9.54 7.68 -9.01
C VAL A 261 -8.88 6.36 -9.39
N SER A 262 -8.45 6.25 -10.64
CA SER A 262 -7.50 5.20 -11.03
C SER A 262 -6.11 5.78 -10.85
N GLU A 263 -5.32 5.19 -9.97
CA GLU A 263 -3.89 5.49 -9.93
C GLU A 263 -3.13 4.39 -10.65
N GLU A 264 -2.19 4.83 -11.46
CA GLU A 264 -1.25 4.00 -12.17
C GLU A 264 0.14 4.48 -11.78
N ALA A 265 1.00 3.55 -11.38
CA ALA A 265 2.42 3.83 -11.37
C ALA A 265 3.20 2.64 -11.88
N THR A 266 4.37 2.96 -12.42
CA THR A 266 5.36 1.99 -12.85
C THR A 266 6.64 2.24 -12.07
N GLU A 267 7.25 1.17 -11.58
CA GLU A 267 8.45 1.21 -10.77
C GLU A 267 9.50 0.27 -11.36
N GLU A 268 10.75 0.73 -11.33
CA GLU A 268 11.90 -0.12 -11.63
C GLU A 268 12.31 -0.85 -10.35
N PHE A 269 12.55 -2.15 -10.48
CA PHE A 269 13.11 -2.94 -9.39
C PHE A 269 14.46 -3.51 -9.79
N HIS A 270 15.34 -3.59 -8.78
CA HIS A 270 16.60 -4.30 -8.87
C HIS A 270 16.74 -5.14 -7.60
N ALA A 271 16.82 -6.46 -7.78
CA ALA A 271 16.92 -7.41 -6.71
C ALA A 271 18.16 -8.27 -6.88
N TYR A 272 18.79 -8.59 -5.76
CA TYR A 272 19.95 -9.45 -5.72
C TYR A 272 19.61 -10.72 -4.95
N GLN A 273 20.32 -11.80 -5.27
CA GLN A 273 20.23 -13.05 -4.51
C GLN A 273 20.37 -12.81 -3.01
N VAL A 274 19.36 -13.24 -2.25
CA VAL A 274 19.43 -13.36 -0.79
C VAL A 274 20.04 -14.74 -0.50
N LYS A 275 21.03 -14.78 0.39
CA LYS A 275 21.81 -15.99 0.67
C LYS A 275 20.93 -17.06 1.33
N GLU A 276 20.37 -17.97 0.55
CA GLU A 276 19.80 -19.22 1.04
C GLU A 276 20.84 -20.35 0.83
N GLY A 277 21.33 -20.94 1.93
CA GLY A 277 21.99 -22.26 1.85
C GLY A 277 20.95 -23.30 1.43
N MET A 278 21.25 -24.42 0.76
CA MET A 278 22.50 -25.18 0.64
C MET A 278 22.67 -25.68 -0.81
N TYR A 279 23.93 -25.89 -1.21
CA TYR A 279 24.27 -26.71 -2.37
C TYR A 279 24.00 -28.17 -1.96
N GLU A 280 22.98 -28.82 -2.54
CA GLU A 280 22.65 -30.24 -2.27
C GLU A 280 23.04 -31.16 -3.43
#